data_AF-A0A2Z5YXP2-F1
#
_entry.id   AF-A0A2Z5YXP2-F1
#
_cell.length_a   1.000
_cell.length_b   1.000
_cell.length_c   1.000
_cell.angle_alpha   90.00
_cell.angle_beta   90.00
_cell.angle_gamma   90.00
#
_symmetry.space_group_name_H-M   'P 1'
#
loop_
_entity.id
_entity.type
_entity.pdbx_description
1 polymer ?
#
loop_
_entity_poly.entity_id
_entity_poly.type
_entity_poly.pdbx_seq_one_letter_code
_entity_poly.pdbx_strand_id
1 'polypeptide(L)'
;MPAGLQVFNNSNTVVVDESYFNLVLRQKVAATTTATEYSSAPGTSKYPFTYNGPSYPWLAWQCSEALMVQGFTRSGNNWTFVLRCSGPVGTPFTLLVFAEPSPTEDYGNCGLEVFNASGQRVYHSGAKPARVVDVFVQGAGLPSSNVRTYTADRQYATSMTTPATMNVMQPINPGPPIPPPYNVVTNFGGAGGGAGEIITKTWIAARSGPYDGTTGFSTHSQQGLCVVLDVTNY
;
A
#
# COMPACT_ATOMS: atom_id res chain seq x y z
N MET A 1 1.31 -19.40 34.54
CA MET A 1 0.81 -20.08 33.32
C MET A 1 0.18 -19.02 32.45
N PRO A 2 0.40 -18.97 31.13
CA PRO A 2 -0.41 -18.13 30.26
C PRO A 2 -1.87 -18.51 30.53
N ALA A 3 -2.64 -17.60 31.10
CA ALA A 3 -4.05 -17.83 31.35
C ALA A 3 -4.77 -17.37 30.08
N GLY A 4 -5.07 -18.29 29.15
CA GLY A 4 -5.71 -17.87 27.91
C GLY A 4 -5.99 -18.97 26.90
N LEU A 5 -6.75 -18.59 25.87
CA LEU A 5 -6.98 -19.38 24.66
C LEU A 5 -5.81 -19.18 23.70
N GLN A 6 -5.23 -20.28 23.21
CA GLN A 6 -4.33 -20.26 22.07
C GLN A 6 -5.01 -20.98 20.90
N VAL A 7 -5.04 -20.33 19.74
CA VAL A 7 -5.52 -20.94 18.49
C VAL A 7 -4.33 -21.08 17.55
N PHE A 8 -4.18 -22.27 16.97
CA PHE A 8 -3.13 -22.59 16.02
C PHE A 8 -3.74 -22.85 14.64
N ASN A 9 -3.01 -22.52 13.59
CA ASN A 9 -3.33 -22.97 12.23
C ASN A 9 -2.79 -24.39 11.97
N ASN A 10 -3.08 -24.94 10.79
CA ASN A 10 -2.63 -26.28 10.37
C ASN A 10 -1.10 -26.42 10.25
N SER A 11 -0.37 -25.29 10.26
CA SER A 11 1.10 -25.24 10.25
C SER A 11 1.68 -25.07 11.66
N ASN A 12 0.88 -25.27 12.71
CA ASN A 12 1.27 -25.13 14.12
C ASN A 12 1.77 -23.71 14.48
N THR A 13 1.33 -22.70 13.75
CA THR A 13 1.59 -21.29 14.05
C THR A 13 0.45 -20.73 14.89
N VAL A 14 0.78 -20.02 15.97
CA VAL A 14 -0.21 -19.29 16.78
C VAL A 14 -0.84 -18.19 15.92
N VAL A 15 -2.17 -18.16 15.86
CA VAL A 15 -2.97 -17.14 15.16
C VAL A 15 -3.85 -16.32 16.10
N VAL A 16 -4.01 -16.77 17.34
CA VAL A 16 -4.62 -16.03 18.45
C VAL A 16 -3.93 -16.45 19.74
N ASP A 17 -3.40 -15.50 20.50
CA ASP A 17 -3.03 -15.65 21.91
C ASP A 17 -3.12 -14.29 22.63
N GLU A 18 -2.68 -14.21 23.89
CA GLU A 18 -2.70 -12.99 24.70
C GLU A 18 -1.77 -11.86 24.22
N SER A 19 -0.84 -12.17 23.31
CA SER A 19 0.20 -11.27 22.79
C SER A 19 0.08 -11.01 21.28
N TYR A 20 -0.71 -11.81 20.57
CA TYR A 20 -0.83 -11.78 19.12
C TYR A 20 -1.96 -10.86 18.68
N PHE A 21 -1.59 -9.69 18.17
CA PHE A 21 -2.53 -8.75 17.54
C PHE A 21 -2.55 -8.95 16.03
N ASN A 22 -3.69 -9.36 15.49
CA ASN A 22 -3.95 -9.20 14.07
C ASN A 22 -4.31 -7.74 13.79
N LEU A 23 -3.76 -7.16 12.72
CA LEU A 23 -4.28 -5.90 12.21
C LEU A 23 -5.71 -6.12 11.74
N VAL A 24 -6.64 -5.25 12.12
CA VAL A 24 -8.07 -5.34 11.79
C VAL A 24 -8.49 -4.11 10.99
N LEU A 25 -9.49 -4.27 10.13
CA LEU A 25 -10.06 -3.19 9.34
C LEU A 25 -10.64 -2.13 10.28
N ARG A 26 -10.07 -0.93 10.24
CA ARG A 26 -10.53 0.25 10.99
C ARG A 26 -11.35 1.20 10.13
N GLN A 27 -11.05 1.26 8.85
CA GLN A 27 -11.70 2.20 7.94
C GLN A 27 -11.72 1.65 6.52
N LYS A 28 -12.85 1.84 5.84
CA LYS A 28 -13.01 1.62 4.40
C LYS A 28 -13.42 2.94 3.77
N VAL A 29 -12.68 3.40 2.77
CA VAL A 29 -12.87 4.70 2.13
C VAL A 29 -13.01 4.49 0.63
N ALA A 30 -14.17 4.83 0.07
CA ALA A 30 -14.32 4.98 -1.37
C ALA A 30 -13.88 6.41 -1.75
N ALA A 31 -12.95 6.52 -2.70
CA ALA A 31 -12.39 7.81 -3.11
C ALA A 31 -12.03 7.83 -4.60
N THR A 32 -11.71 9.02 -5.08
CA THR A 32 -11.15 9.25 -6.43
C THR A 32 -9.89 10.09 -6.31
N THR A 33 -8.90 9.86 -7.17
CA THR A 33 -7.70 10.70 -7.21
C THR A 33 -8.05 12.14 -7.57
N THR A 34 -7.36 13.13 -6.97
CA THR A 34 -7.80 14.54 -6.99
C THR A 34 -6.83 15.49 -7.65
N ALA A 35 -5.59 15.10 -7.87
CA ALA A 35 -4.58 15.97 -8.48
C ALA A 35 -3.66 15.20 -9.41
N THR A 36 -3.15 15.88 -10.44
CA THR A 36 -2.10 15.34 -11.29
C THR A 36 -0.84 15.11 -10.46
N GLU A 37 -0.16 14.00 -10.73
CA GLU A 37 1.04 13.60 -9.99
C GLU A 37 2.18 14.63 -10.19
N TYR A 38 2.50 14.91 -11.46
CA TYR A 38 3.44 15.92 -11.93
C TYR A 38 2.89 16.64 -13.16
N SER A 39 3.23 17.93 -13.33
CA SER A 39 2.81 18.73 -14.48
C SER A 39 3.25 18.16 -15.84
N SER A 40 4.33 17.38 -15.87
CA SER A 40 4.93 16.77 -17.05
C SER A 40 4.56 15.29 -17.27
N ALA A 41 3.73 14.69 -16.42
CA ALA A 41 3.30 13.29 -16.53
C ALA A 41 1.77 13.22 -16.76
N PRO A 42 1.29 13.49 -17.98
CA PRO A 42 -0.14 13.39 -18.28
C PRO A 42 -0.61 11.94 -18.11
N GLY A 43 -1.75 11.77 -17.45
CA GLY A 43 -2.37 10.45 -17.26
C GLY A 43 -2.13 9.78 -15.91
N THR A 44 -1.35 10.38 -15.00
CA THR A 44 -1.15 9.86 -13.64
C THR A 44 -1.63 10.85 -12.58
N SER A 45 -2.01 10.33 -11.42
CA SER A 45 -2.70 11.13 -10.40
C SER A 45 -2.33 10.72 -8.98
N LYS A 46 -2.73 11.55 -8.02
CA LYS A 46 -2.48 11.35 -6.59
C LYS A 46 -3.70 11.66 -5.73
N TYR A 47 -3.67 11.12 -4.53
CA TYR A 47 -4.65 11.38 -3.48
C TYR A 47 -3.96 11.47 -2.10
N PRO A 48 -4.11 12.58 -1.37
CA PRO A 48 -3.69 12.64 0.02
C PRO A 48 -4.75 11.96 0.89
N PHE A 49 -4.31 11.06 1.78
CA PHE A 49 -5.18 10.42 2.75
C PHE A 49 -4.65 10.63 4.16
N THR A 50 -5.51 10.99 5.11
CA THR A 50 -5.14 11.11 6.52
C THR A 50 -5.89 10.09 7.35
N TYR A 51 -5.15 9.32 8.13
CA TYR A 51 -5.68 8.41 9.15
C TYR A 51 -5.30 8.94 10.54
N ASN A 52 -6.26 9.00 11.44
CA ASN A 52 -6.02 9.34 12.85
C ASN A 52 -5.99 8.04 13.67
N GLY A 53 -4.82 7.66 14.15
CA GLY A 53 -4.63 6.49 15.00
C GLY A 53 -3.28 6.48 15.72
N PRO A 54 -3.20 5.81 16.88
CA PRO A 54 -1.99 5.81 17.71
C PRO A 54 -0.83 5.02 17.08
N SER A 55 -1.13 4.00 16.29
CA SER A 55 -0.17 3.13 15.61
C SER A 55 -0.16 3.33 14.09
N TYR A 56 0.92 2.89 13.45
CA TYR A 56 1.08 2.95 12.00
C TYR A 56 0.04 2.03 11.33
N PRO A 57 -0.85 2.55 10.46
CA PRO A 57 -1.80 1.71 9.76
C PRO A 57 -1.13 1.02 8.57
N TRP A 58 -1.59 -0.19 8.28
CA TRP A 58 -1.34 -0.85 7.01
C TRP A 58 -2.46 -0.52 6.02
N LEU A 59 -2.08 0.06 4.88
CA LEU A 59 -3.00 0.43 3.81
C LEU A 59 -3.03 -0.63 2.71
N ALA A 60 -4.23 -1.07 2.34
CA ALA A 60 -4.47 -1.86 1.15
C ALA A 60 -5.56 -1.20 0.30
N TRP A 61 -5.59 -1.45 -1.00
CA TRP A 61 -6.52 -0.80 -1.91
C TRP A 61 -7.10 -1.75 -2.95
N GLN A 62 -8.27 -1.39 -3.44
CA GLN A 62 -8.90 -1.94 -4.64
C GLN A 62 -8.95 -0.83 -5.68
N CYS A 63 -8.26 -1.01 -6.81
CA CYS A 63 -8.23 -0.05 -7.90
C CYS A 63 -7.96 -0.79 -9.21
N SER A 64 -8.65 -0.45 -10.30
CA SER A 64 -8.38 -1.01 -11.62
C SER A 64 -7.01 -0.59 -12.18
N GLU A 65 -6.49 0.53 -11.66
CA GLU A 65 -5.17 1.06 -11.98
C GLU A 65 -4.15 0.75 -10.90
N ALA A 66 -2.87 0.75 -11.28
CA ALA A 66 -1.82 0.52 -10.32
C ALA A 66 -1.74 1.70 -9.36
N LEU A 67 -1.78 1.38 -8.07
CA LEU A 67 -1.69 2.34 -7.00
C LEU A 67 -0.52 1.97 -6.08
N MET A 68 0.07 2.97 -5.42
CA MET A 68 1.08 2.77 -4.38
C MET A 68 1.00 3.87 -3.32
N VAL A 69 1.58 3.61 -2.15
CA VAL A 69 1.91 4.66 -1.17
C VAL A 69 3.33 5.15 -1.46
N GLN A 70 3.47 6.43 -1.84
CA GLN A 70 4.80 7.02 -2.09
C GLN A 70 5.56 7.27 -0.79
N GLY A 71 4.83 7.75 0.21
CA GLY A 71 5.39 8.20 1.47
C GLY A 71 4.31 8.73 2.38
N PHE A 72 4.71 9.08 3.59
CA PHE A 72 3.82 9.57 4.62
C PHE A 72 4.53 10.58 5.53
N THR A 73 3.74 11.37 6.22
CA THR A 73 4.17 12.18 7.37
C THR A 73 3.32 11.83 8.59
N ARG A 74 3.87 12.05 9.78
CA ARG A 74 3.15 11.87 11.05
C ARG A 74 3.22 13.14 11.88
N SER A 75 2.08 13.58 12.41
CA SER A 75 1.99 14.62 13.44
C SER A 75 1.01 14.19 14.53
N GLY A 76 1.54 13.89 15.72
CA GLY A 76 0.76 13.24 16.78
C GLY A 76 0.21 11.88 16.31
N ASN A 77 -1.11 11.71 16.38
CA ASN A 77 -1.82 10.52 15.88
C ASN A 77 -2.26 10.64 14.42
N ASN A 78 -1.98 11.74 13.74
CA ASN A 78 -2.36 11.91 12.33
C ASN A 78 -1.24 11.41 11.42
N TRP A 79 -1.56 10.40 10.62
CA TRP A 79 -0.72 9.86 9.56
C TRP A 79 -1.26 10.34 8.22
N THR A 80 -0.49 11.13 7.48
CA THR A 80 -0.88 11.63 6.16
C THR A 80 -0.05 10.94 5.09
N PHE A 81 -0.71 10.19 4.23
CA PHE A 81 -0.14 9.41 3.15
C PHE A 81 -0.35 10.12 1.81
N VAL A 82 0.60 9.95 0.89
CA VAL A 82 0.42 10.32 -0.52
C VAL A 82 0.30 9.05 -1.34
N LEU A 83 -0.92 8.78 -1.80
CA LEU A 83 -1.20 7.68 -2.73
C LEU A 83 -0.98 8.17 -4.16
N ARG A 84 -0.32 7.37 -4.98
CA ARG A 84 -0.07 7.64 -6.41
C ARG A 84 -0.68 6.55 -7.25
N CYS A 85 -1.26 6.95 -8.37
CA CYS A 85 -2.03 6.08 -9.25
C CYS A 85 -1.57 6.27 -10.69
N SER A 86 -1.43 5.16 -11.43
CA SER A 86 -1.13 5.17 -12.86
C SER A 86 -2.28 5.69 -13.73
N GLY A 87 -3.47 5.87 -13.15
CA GLY A 87 -4.65 6.43 -13.83
C GLY A 87 -4.77 7.95 -13.69
N PRO A 88 -5.57 8.59 -14.56
CA PRO A 88 -5.76 10.04 -14.55
C PRO A 88 -6.52 10.52 -13.30
N VAL A 89 -6.59 11.84 -13.09
CA VAL A 89 -7.42 12.45 -12.05
C VAL A 89 -8.86 11.98 -12.19
N GLY A 90 -9.50 11.63 -11.08
CA GLY A 90 -10.84 11.03 -11.06
C GLY A 90 -10.83 9.50 -11.05
N THR A 91 -9.67 8.84 -11.07
CA THR A 91 -9.60 7.37 -11.01
C THR A 91 -10.17 6.88 -9.68
N PRO A 92 -11.22 6.03 -9.69
CA PRO A 92 -11.85 5.53 -8.47
C PRO A 92 -11.02 4.42 -7.82
N PHE A 93 -11.05 4.37 -6.49
CA PHE A 93 -10.47 3.29 -5.70
C PHE A 93 -11.17 3.16 -4.36
N THR A 94 -11.02 1.99 -3.74
CA THR A 94 -11.39 1.75 -2.35
C THR A 94 -10.12 1.56 -1.53
N LEU A 95 -9.92 2.35 -0.48
CA LEU A 95 -8.85 2.20 0.49
C LEU A 95 -9.37 1.46 1.73
N LEU A 96 -8.64 0.44 2.14
CA LEU A 96 -8.84 -0.30 3.38
C LEU A 96 -7.68 -0.01 4.32
N VAL A 97 -8.01 0.42 5.54
CA VAL A 97 -7.05 0.77 6.58
C VAL A 97 -7.09 -0.30 7.65
N PHE A 98 -5.99 -1.02 7.80
CA PHE A 98 -5.80 -2.02 8.84
C PHE A 98 -4.91 -1.46 9.94
N ALA A 99 -5.32 -1.55 11.19
CA ALA A 99 -4.49 -1.16 12.33
C ALA A 99 -4.76 -2.10 13.51
N GLU A 100 -4.05 -1.90 14.62
CA GLU A 100 -4.33 -2.65 15.85
C GLU A 100 -5.80 -2.49 16.27
N PRO A 101 -6.42 -3.52 16.86
CA PRO A 101 -7.79 -3.45 17.39
C PRO A 101 -7.90 -2.32 18.42
N SER A 102 -9.01 -1.57 18.43
CA SER A 102 -9.26 -0.64 19.54
C SER A 102 -9.78 -1.43 20.76
N PRO A 103 -9.28 -1.14 21.97
CA PRO A 103 -9.84 -1.71 23.20
C PRO A 103 -11.33 -1.38 23.37
N THR A 104 -11.80 -0.29 22.75
CA THR A 104 -13.15 0.25 22.88
C THR A 104 -14.04 0.01 21.66
N GLU A 105 -13.58 -0.77 20.67
CA GLU A 105 -14.39 -1.03 19.47
C GLU A 105 -15.65 -1.81 19.82
N ASP A 106 -16.80 -1.45 19.26
CA ASP A 106 -18.01 -2.25 19.41
C ASP A 106 -18.10 -3.21 18.23
N TYR A 107 -17.94 -4.51 18.49
CA TYR A 107 -18.10 -5.56 17.50
C TYR A 107 -19.44 -6.30 17.66
N GLY A 108 -20.38 -5.73 18.44
CA GLY A 108 -21.68 -6.28 18.78
C GLY A 108 -21.66 -7.17 20.02
N ASN A 109 -22.85 -7.66 20.38
CA ASN A 109 -23.08 -8.46 21.59
C ASN A 109 -22.98 -9.98 21.36
N CYS A 110 -22.41 -10.42 20.25
CA CYS A 110 -22.33 -11.84 19.92
C CYS A 110 -20.98 -12.20 19.30
N GLY A 111 -20.47 -13.38 19.65
CA GLY A 111 -19.23 -13.92 19.11
C GLY A 111 -18.26 -14.39 20.20
N LEU A 112 -17.07 -14.79 19.76
CA LEU A 112 -15.94 -15.11 20.62
C LEU A 112 -15.06 -13.88 20.83
N GLU A 113 -14.71 -13.61 22.09
CA GLU A 113 -13.74 -12.61 22.50
C GLU A 113 -12.58 -13.25 23.26
N VAL A 114 -11.37 -12.71 23.05
CA VAL A 114 -10.19 -13.06 23.86
C VAL A 114 -9.61 -11.79 24.43
N PHE A 115 -9.29 -11.81 25.72
CA PHE A 115 -8.69 -10.71 26.45
C PHE A 115 -7.30 -11.12 26.95
N ASN A 116 -6.35 -10.18 26.97
CA ASN A 116 -5.06 -10.39 27.62
C ASN A 116 -5.18 -10.26 29.15
N ALA A 117 -4.07 -10.55 29.86
CA ALA A 117 -4.01 -10.46 31.32
C ALA A 117 -4.31 -9.05 31.88
N SER A 118 -4.19 -8.00 31.08
CA SER A 118 -4.53 -6.62 31.44
C SER A 118 -5.99 -6.24 31.17
N GLY A 119 -6.83 -7.20 30.74
CA GLY A 119 -8.24 -6.98 30.42
C GLY A 119 -8.48 -6.26 29.09
N GLN A 120 -7.46 -6.16 28.23
CA GLN A 120 -7.63 -5.60 26.88
C GLN A 120 -8.05 -6.72 25.92
N ARG A 121 -9.08 -6.46 25.11
CA ARG A 121 -9.50 -7.41 24.07
C ARG A 121 -8.45 -7.48 22.97
N VAL A 122 -7.92 -8.68 22.72
CA VAL A 122 -6.92 -8.97 21.68
C VAL A 122 -7.53 -9.62 20.45
N TYR A 123 -8.74 -10.19 20.56
CA TYR A 123 -9.47 -10.80 19.47
C TYR A 123 -10.99 -10.64 19.64
N HIS A 124 -11.69 -10.46 18.52
CA HIS A 124 -13.14 -10.59 18.42
C HIS A 124 -13.49 -11.29 17.11
N SER A 125 -14.40 -12.27 17.13
CA SER A 125 -14.80 -13.03 15.94
C SER A 125 -15.49 -12.19 14.84
N GLY A 126 -16.18 -11.12 15.22
CA GLY A 126 -16.71 -10.09 14.32
C GLY A 126 -15.69 -9.07 13.81
N ALA A 127 -14.44 -9.11 14.27
CA ALA A 127 -13.39 -8.27 13.69
C ALA A 127 -13.06 -8.72 12.26
N LYS A 128 -12.57 -7.79 11.44
CA LYS A 128 -12.18 -8.04 10.05
C LYS A 128 -10.65 -8.01 9.93
N PRO A 129 -9.93 -9.08 10.34
CA PRO A 129 -8.46 -9.09 10.35
C PRO A 129 -7.87 -8.95 8.95
N ALA A 130 -6.63 -8.52 8.79
CA ALA A 130 -5.95 -8.55 7.50
C ALA A 130 -5.69 -10.01 7.08
N ARG A 131 -6.38 -10.49 6.04
CA ARG A 131 -6.24 -11.88 5.54
C ARG A 131 -5.30 -11.91 4.34
N VAL A 132 -4.02 -12.11 4.58
CA VAL A 132 -3.01 -12.26 3.52
C VAL A 132 -3.21 -13.60 2.80
N VAL A 133 -3.30 -13.56 1.47
CA VAL A 133 -3.44 -14.75 0.62
C VAL A 133 -2.26 -14.98 -0.31
N ASP A 134 -1.49 -13.93 -0.60
CA ASP A 134 -0.32 -14.03 -1.47
C ASP A 134 0.66 -12.90 -1.17
N VAL A 135 1.94 -13.18 -1.40
CA VAL A 135 3.04 -12.22 -1.32
C VAL A 135 3.98 -12.50 -2.49
N PHE A 136 4.22 -11.50 -3.33
CA PHE A 136 5.10 -11.67 -4.47
C PHE A 136 5.90 -10.40 -4.76
N VAL A 137 7.03 -10.60 -5.42
CA VAL A 137 7.98 -9.53 -5.74
C VAL A 137 7.64 -8.93 -7.10
N GLN A 138 7.58 -7.61 -7.17
CA GLN A 138 7.69 -6.86 -8.42
C GLN A 138 9.18 -6.67 -8.73
N GLY A 139 9.64 -7.25 -9.85
CA GLY A 139 11.05 -7.29 -10.22
C GLY A 139 11.70 -5.92 -10.36
N ALA A 140 12.99 -5.84 -10.04
CA ALA A 140 13.83 -4.68 -10.30
C ALA A 140 14.23 -4.71 -11.78
N GLY A 141 13.86 -3.68 -12.53
CA GLY A 141 14.01 -3.66 -13.99
C GLY A 141 12.65 -3.62 -14.66
N LEU A 142 12.33 -2.46 -15.21
CA LEU A 142 11.03 -2.11 -15.73
C LEU A 142 11.04 -2.10 -17.26
N PRO A 143 9.92 -2.37 -17.95
CA PRO A 143 8.59 -2.65 -17.41
C PRO A 143 8.36 -4.15 -17.17
N SER A 144 8.19 -4.57 -15.91
CA SER A 144 7.68 -5.90 -15.58
C SER A 144 6.22 -5.77 -15.11
N SER A 145 5.33 -6.50 -15.78
CA SER A 145 3.96 -6.73 -15.33
C SER A 145 3.84 -8.16 -14.82
N ASN A 146 3.58 -8.33 -13.53
CA ASN A 146 3.20 -9.62 -12.98
C ASN A 146 1.69 -9.67 -12.89
N VAL A 147 1.10 -10.69 -13.49
CA VAL A 147 -0.32 -10.99 -13.38
C VAL A 147 -0.47 -12.19 -12.45
N ARG A 148 -1.34 -12.04 -11.45
CA ARG A 148 -1.72 -13.11 -10.53
C ARG A 148 -3.22 -13.28 -10.59
N THR A 149 -3.65 -14.51 -10.86
CA THR A 149 -5.06 -14.89 -10.89
C THR A 149 -5.47 -15.52 -9.57
N TYR A 150 -6.67 -15.17 -9.11
CA TYR A 150 -7.27 -15.65 -7.88
C TYR A 150 -8.73 -16.06 -8.13
N THR A 151 -9.38 -16.66 -7.14
CA THR A 151 -10.76 -17.14 -7.28
C THR A 151 -11.71 -15.96 -7.55
N ALA A 152 -12.44 -16.02 -8.67
CA ALA A 152 -13.23 -14.89 -9.16
C ALA A 152 -14.44 -14.50 -8.28
N ASP A 153 -14.89 -15.39 -7.38
CA ASP A 153 -15.99 -15.15 -6.44
C ASP A 153 -15.56 -14.38 -5.17
N ARG A 154 -14.28 -14.06 -5.06
CA ARG A 154 -13.71 -13.34 -3.93
C ARG A 154 -13.32 -11.91 -4.31
N GLN A 155 -13.26 -11.06 -3.29
CA GLN A 155 -12.75 -9.71 -3.43
C GLN A 155 -11.35 -9.61 -2.86
N TYR A 156 -10.45 -9.03 -3.65
CA TYR A 156 -9.06 -8.85 -3.28
C TYR A 156 -8.71 -7.37 -3.19
N ALA A 157 -7.81 -7.05 -2.27
CA ALA A 157 -7.14 -5.77 -2.17
C ALA A 157 -5.63 -5.99 -2.18
N THR A 158 -4.90 -4.97 -2.60
CA THR A 158 -3.44 -5.04 -2.73
C THR A 158 -2.78 -3.99 -1.86
N SER A 159 -1.59 -4.32 -1.38
CA SER A 159 -0.68 -3.40 -0.72
C SER A 159 0.71 -3.53 -1.32
N MET A 160 1.43 -2.43 -1.40
CA MET A 160 2.86 -2.41 -1.64
C MET A 160 3.54 -2.09 -0.31
N THR A 161 4.14 -3.09 0.34
CA THR A 161 4.90 -2.85 1.59
C THR A 161 6.24 -2.17 1.31
N THR A 162 6.77 -2.43 0.12
CA THR A 162 7.90 -1.71 -0.46
C THR A 162 7.50 -1.33 -1.88
N PRO A 163 7.39 -0.04 -2.24
CA PRO A 163 7.11 0.34 -3.62
C PRO A 163 8.32 0.02 -4.50
N ALA A 164 8.09 -0.56 -5.68
CA ALA A 164 9.17 -0.67 -6.65
C ALA A 164 9.45 0.72 -7.21
N THR A 165 10.71 1.15 -7.23
CA THR A 165 11.07 2.45 -7.81
C THR A 165 12.33 2.32 -8.64
N MET A 166 12.38 3.01 -9.77
CA MET A 166 13.60 3.17 -10.55
C MET A 166 13.82 4.63 -10.89
N ASN A 167 14.92 5.22 -10.45
CA ASN A 167 15.29 6.58 -10.82
C ASN A 167 16.38 6.55 -11.87
N VAL A 168 16.20 7.31 -12.95
CA VAL A 168 17.20 7.56 -13.99
C VAL A 168 17.42 9.06 -14.08
N MET A 169 18.65 9.50 -13.88
CA MET A 169 19.05 10.89 -14.11
C MET A 169 19.79 10.99 -15.45
N GLN A 170 19.32 11.87 -16.34
CA GLN A 170 19.92 12.10 -17.65
C GLN A 170 20.05 13.60 -17.97
N PRO A 171 21.16 14.05 -18.58
CA PRO A 171 21.27 15.43 -19.07
C PRO A 171 20.30 15.72 -20.22
N ILE A 172 19.64 16.87 -20.19
CA ILE A 172 18.81 17.41 -21.28
C ILE A 172 19.72 18.30 -22.12
N ASN A 173 20.25 17.73 -23.21
CA ASN A 173 21.17 18.35 -24.17
C ASN A 173 22.59 18.64 -23.63
N PRO A 174 23.65 18.13 -24.29
CA PRO A 174 25.04 18.48 -23.96
C PRO A 174 25.46 19.89 -24.43
N GLY A 175 24.53 20.74 -24.86
CA GLY A 175 24.80 22.11 -25.32
C GLY A 175 24.65 23.16 -24.21
N PRO A 176 25.20 24.38 -24.37
CA PRO A 176 25.00 25.48 -23.42
C PRO A 176 23.50 25.79 -23.22
N PRO A 177 23.08 26.23 -22.02
CA PRO A 177 23.90 26.70 -20.89
C PRO A 177 24.52 25.59 -20.04
N ILE A 178 25.70 25.89 -19.48
CA ILE A 178 26.37 25.07 -18.46
C ILE A 178 25.99 25.63 -17.08
N PRO A 179 25.52 24.78 -16.14
CA PRO A 179 25.36 23.33 -16.28
C PRO A 179 24.06 22.93 -17.02
N PRO A 180 24.10 21.86 -17.84
CA PRO A 180 22.95 21.47 -18.66
C PRO A 180 21.77 21.07 -17.76
N PRO A 181 20.53 21.44 -18.10
CA PRO A 181 19.36 20.98 -17.36
C PRO A 181 19.32 19.45 -17.33
N TYR A 182 18.72 18.86 -16.29
CA TYR A 182 18.62 17.40 -16.16
C TYR A 182 17.16 16.95 -16.09
N ASN A 183 16.92 15.75 -16.61
CA ASN A 183 15.67 15.01 -16.44
C ASN A 183 15.88 13.93 -15.39
N VAL A 184 15.05 13.94 -14.36
CA VAL A 184 14.83 12.76 -13.52
C VAL A 184 13.63 12.04 -14.06
N VAL A 185 13.84 10.83 -14.54
CA VAL A 185 12.78 9.90 -14.87
C VAL A 185 12.65 8.95 -13.69
N THR A 186 11.59 9.11 -12.91
CA THR A 186 11.22 8.16 -11.87
C THR A 186 10.18 7.21 -12.42
N ASN A 187 10.47 5.92 -12.40
CA ASN A 187 9.47 4.91 -12.62
C ASN A 187 8.95 4.45 -11.27
N PHE A 188 7.65 4.31 -11.17
CA PHE A 188 6.97 3.79 -10.00
C PHE A 188 6.32 2.45 -10.34
N GLY A 189 6.46 1.49 -9.44
CA GLY A 189 5.69 0.25 -9.46
C GLY A 189 4.60 0.30 -8.42
N GLY A 190 3.43 -0.19 -8.82
CA GLY A 190 2.26 -0.32 -7.95
C GLY A 190 1.44 -1.52 -8.37
N ALA A 191 0.40 -1.80 -7.61
CA ALA A 191 -0.50 -2.90 -7.86
C ALA A 191 -1.93 -2.39 -8.02
N GLY A 192 -2.67 -3.03 -8.92
CA GLY A 192 -4.09 -2.79 -9.17
C GLY A 192 -4.67 -4.02 -9.84
N GLY A 193 -5.96 -4.02 -10.14
CA GLY A 193 -6.61 -5.16 -10.76
C GLY A 193 -8.10 -5.20 -10.52
N GLY A 194 -8.72 -6.27 -11.03
CA GLY A 194 -10.15 -6.51 -10.93
C GLY A 194 -10.48 -7.70 -10.04
N ALA A 195 -11.75 -8.10 -10.05
CA ALA A 195 -12.17 -9.34 -9.40
C ALA A 195 -11.42 -10.53 -10.01
N GLY A 196 -10.67 -11.27 -9.18
CA GLY A 196 -9.92 -12.46 -9.60
C GLY A 196 -8.58 -12.21 -10.28
N GLU A 197 -8.13 -10.97 -10.48
CA GLU A 197 -6.82 -10.70 -11.07
C GLU A 197 -6.15 -9.48 -10.45
N ILE A 198 -4.90 -9.64 -10.00
CA ILE A 198 -4.02 -8.55 -9.59
C ILE A 198 -2.86 -8.44 -10.58
N ILE A 199 -2.60 -7.20 -10.98
CA ILE A 199 -1.55 -6.82 -11.91
C ILE A 199 -0.64 -5.82 -11.21
N THR A 200 0.66 -6.09 -11.16
CA THR A 200 1.63 -5.03 -10.89
C THR A 200 1.89 -4.28 -12.18
N LYS A 201 1.74 -2.96 -12.18
CA LYS A 201 2.12 -2.12 -13.32
C LYS A 201 3.25 -1.19 -12.92
N THR A 202 3.89 -0.66 -13.95
CA THR A 202 4.88 0.38 -13.80
C THR A 202 4.46 1.56 -14.63
N TRP A 203 4.59 2.76 -14.06
CA TRP A 203 4.38 4.00 -14.81
C TRP A 203 5.56 4.94 -14.63
N ILE A 204 5.70 5.83 -15.61
CA ILE A 204 6.78 6.80 -15.66
C ILE A 204 6.25 8.14 -15.16
N ALA A 205 7.02 8.75 -14.28
CA ALA A 205 6.90 10.13 -13.89
C ALA A 205 8.23 10.85 -14.13
N ALA A 206 8.25 11.78 -15.07
CA ALA A 206 9.42 12.60 -15.35
C ALA A 206 9.29 13.96 -14.68
N ARG A 207 10.39 14.46 -14.10
CA ARG A 207 10.55 15.87 -13.70
C ARG A 207 11.83 16.43 -14.31
N SER A 208 11.78 17.69 -14.73
CA SER A 208 12.97 18.43 -15.18
C SER A 208 13.39 19.41 -14.08
N GLY A 209 14.68 19.62 -13.89
CA GLY A 209 15.19 20.54 -12.88
C GLY A 209 16.55 21.17 -13.23
N PRO A 210 17.00 22.17 -12.42
CA PRO A 210 18.32 22.76 -12.55
C PRO A 210 19.40 21.82 -12.03
N TYR A 211 20.45 21.57 -12.82
CA TYR A 211 21.54 20.64 -12.52
C TYR A 211 22.05 20.73 -11.06
N ASP A 212 22.06 19.60 -10.36
CA ASP A 212 22.42 19.52 -8.94
C ASP A 212 23.93 19.31 -8.67
N GLY A 213 24.75 19.28 -9.72
CA GLY A 213 26.20 19.08 -9.61
C GLY A 213 26.66 17.65 -9.93
N THR A 214 25.76 16.67 -10.04
CA THR A 214 26.16 15.27 -10.29
C THR A 214 26.30 14.95 -11.78
N THR A 215 27.50 14.58 -12.22
CA THR A 215 27.75 14.08 -13.58
C THR A 215 27.44 12.59 -13.65
N GLY A 216 26.61 12.16 -14.61
CA GLY A 216 26.47 10.77 -15.02
C GLY A 216 25.06 10.18 -14.96
N PHE A 217 24.90 9.03 -15.63
CA PHE A 217 23.72 8.20 -15.49
C PHE A 217 23.78 7.47 -14.15
N SER A 218 22.97 7.90 -13.19
CA SER A 218 22.73 7.12 -11.98
C SER A 218 21.41 6.36 -12.13
N THR A 219 21.45 5.06 -11.89
CA THR A 219 20.27 4.21 -11.80
C THR A 219 20.14 3.65 -10.39
N HIS A 220 19.08 4.02 -9.69
CA HIS A 220 18.70 3.37 -8.45
C HIS A 220 17.45 2.54 -8.71
N SER A 221 17.49 1.22 -8.45
CA SER A 221 16.34 0.33 -8.61
C SER A 221 16.03 -0.38 -7.30
N GLN A 222 14.76 -0.38 -6.92
CA GLN A 222 14.23 -1.07 -5.76
C GLN A 222 13.16 -2.06 -6.20
N GLN A 223 13.26 -3.31 -5.74
CA GLN A 223 12.21 -4.30 -5.92
C GLN A 223 11.00 -3.95 -5.06
N GLY A 224 9.81 -4.17 -5.60
CA GLY A 224 8.58 -4.00 -4.86
C GLY A 224 8.15 -5.30 -4.19
N LEU A 225 7.56 -5.21 -3.01
CA LEU A 225 6.90 -6.35 -2.37
C LEU A 225 5.40 -6.08 -2.35
N CYS A 226 4.67 -6.85 -3.16
CA CYS A 226 3.22 -6.80 -3.27
C CYS A 226 2.61 -7.85 -2.35
N VAL A 227 1.61 -7.44 -1.59
CA VAL A 227 0.82 -8.29 -0.71
C VAL A 227 -0.63 -8.24 -1.17
N VAL A 228 -1.26 -9.41 -1.28
CA VAL A 228 -2.67 -9.53 -1.64
C VAL A 228 -3.46 -9.98 -0.43
N LEU A 229 -4.54 -9.26 -0.17
CA LEU A 229 -5.47 -9.52 0.92
C LEU A 229 -6.82 -9.98 0.36
N ASP A 230 -7.39 -11.03 0.95
CA ASP A 230 -8.79 -11.40 0.74
C ASP A 230 -9.67 -10.52 1.63
N VAL A 231 -10.43 -9.63 1.00
CA VAL A 231 -11.33 -8.66 1.65
C VAL A 231 -12.80 -8.99 1.35
N THR A 232 -13.09 -10.24 0.99
CA THR A 232 -14.46 -10.72 0.81
C THR A 232 -15.27 -10.50 2.09
N ASN A 233 -16.42 -9.85 1.98
CA ASN A 233 -17.32 -9.46 3.08
C ASN A 233 -16.78 -8.37 4.03
N TYR A 234 -15.85 -7.52 3.57
CA TYR A 234 -15.32 -6.39 4.35
C TYR A 234 -16.12 -5.10 4.15
#